data_AF-A0A1C4Y1Q9-F1
#
_entry.id   AF-A0A1C4Y1Q9-F1
#
_cell.length_a   1.000
_cell.length_b   1.000
_cell.length_c   1.000
_cell.angle_alpha   90.00
_cell.angle_beta   90.00
_cell.angle_gamma   90.00
#
_symmetry.space_group_name_H-M   'P 1'
#
loop_
_entity.id
_entity.type
_entity.pdbx_description
1 polymer ?
#
loop_
_entity_poly.entity_id
_entity_poly.type
_entity_poly.pdbx_seq_one_letter_code
_entity_poly.pdbx_strand_id
1 'polypeptide(L)'
;MTERAVATGTPARAPIRWQVGRLVERRVETPSAHTLVLEVPDWPGHLPGQHVDLRLTAPDGYQAARSYSVAGPVVDGPGGPRIEVTVQRVPDGEVSPYLIDVYGPGDPVEVRGPLGGWFIWRPEETAPVQLLGGGSGIVPLMAMIRARRAAGSKVPFRLLYSVRTPGDVIYGDELRRRVRDDFGLDVAYVYTREAPEGWRGEPHRIGLADVNTHGWPPDLEPLTYVCGPTGFVETVADLLVGLGHPSRRVKTERFGPTG
;
A
#
# COMPACT_ATOMS: atom_id res chain seq x y z
N MET A 1 45.85 -28.61 16.60
CA MET A 1 45.17 -27.43 16.03
C MET A 1 43.99 -27.96 15.22
N THR A 2 42.80 -27.94 15.81
CA THR A 2 41.59 -28.55 15.22
C THR A 2 40.70 -27.40 14.78
N GLU A 3 40.67 -27.15 13.49
CA GLU A 3 39.88 -26.08 12.89
C GLU A 3 38.41 -26.51 12.83
N ARG A 4 37.56 -25.86 13.64
CA ARG A 4 36.11 -26.04 13.57
C ARG A 4 35.59 -25.21 12.41
N ALA A 5 35.14 -25.88 11.35
CA ALA A 5 34.34 -25.27 10.31
C ALA A 5 33.05 -24.71 10.92
N VAL A 6 32.88 -23.38 10.88
CA VAL A 6 31.62 -22.72 11.21
C VAL A 6 30.70 -22.91 10.00
N ALA A 7 29.70 -23.78 10.16
CA ALA A 7 28.64 -23.95 9.17
C ALA A 7 27.83 -22.65 9.08
N THR A 8 28.03 -21.88 8.03
CA THR A 8 27.18 -20.74 7.64
C THR A 8 25.91 -21.26 6.98
N GLY A 9 24.99 -21.80 7.78
CA GLY A 9 23.62 -22.06 7.34
C GLY A 9 22.81 -20.78 7.49
N THR A 10 22.34 -20.19 6.38
CA THR A 10 21.26 -19.21 6.43
C THR A 10 20.07 -19.86 7.14
N PRO A 11 19.54 -19.31 8.25
CA PRO A 11 18.41 -19.93 8.93
C PRO A 11 17.24 -20.03 7.94
N ALA A 12 16.73 -21.25 7.76
CA ALA A 12 15.54 -21.48 6.95
C ALA A 12 14.41 -20.64 7.51
N ARG A 13 13.85 -19.74 6.69
CA ARG A 13 12.75 -18.88 7.07
C ARG A 13 11.57 -19.78 7.43
N ALA A 14 11.07 -19.67 8.67
CA ALA A 14 9.95 -20.48 9.13
C ALA A 14 8.78 -20.38 8.14
N PRO A 15 8.05 -21.48 7.86
CA PRO A 15 6.96 -21.47 6.90
C PRO A 15 5.90 -20.46 7.34
N ILE A 16 5.41 -19.65 6.39
CA ILE A 16 4.33 -18.69 6.65
C ILE A 16 3.04 -19.48 6.89
N ARG A 17 2.47 -19.35 8.09
CA ARG A 17 1.26 -20.06 8.52
C ARG A 17 0.05 -19.14 8.50
N TRP A 18 -1.13 -19.75 8.39
CA TRP A 18 -2.38 -19.10 8.75
C TRP A 18 -2.45 -18.94 10.26
N GLN A 19 -2.86 -17.77 10.72
CA GLN A 19 -3.09 -17.46 12.12
C GLN A 19 -4.39 -16.68 12.27
N VAL A 20 -5.05 -16.82 13.42
CA VAL A 20 -6.31 -16.13 13.66
C VAL A 20 -6.00 -14.74 14.22
N GLY A 21 -6.38 -13.71 13.47
CA GLY A 21 -6.46 -12.34 13.95
C GLY A 21 -7.88 -11.97 14.36
N ARG A 22 -8.03 -10.82 15.02
CA ARG A 22 -9.34 -10.24 15.35
C ARG A 22 -9.39 -8.78 14.92
N LEU A 23 -10.53 -8.36 14.37
CA LEU A 23 -10.78 -6.94 14.16
C LEU A 23 -10.91 -6.25 15.51
N VAL A 24 -10.12 -5.20 15.73
CA VAL A 24 -10.22 -4.38 16.95
C VAL A 24 -10.76 -2.99 16.66
N GLU A 25 -10.60 -2.51 15.44
CA GLU A 25 -11.08 -1.19 15.03
C GLU A 25 -11.34 -1.16 13.52
N ARG A 26 -12.36 -0.42 13.12
CA ARG A 26 -12.65 -0.08 11.73
C ARG A 26 -12.66 1.44 11.59
N ARG A 27 -11.95 1.96 10.59
CA ARG A 27 -11.93 3.38 10.24
C ARG A 27 -12.48 3.57 8.83
N VAL A 28 -13.39 4.51 8.67
CA VAL A 28 -13.94 4.87 7.35
C VAL A 28 -12.99 5.86 6.70
N GLU A 29 -12.33 5.48 5.61
CA GLU A 29 -11.45 6.37 4.84
C GLU A 29 -12.21 7.10 3.74
N THR A 30 -13.14 6.40 3.09
CA THR A 30 -14.10 6.93 2.11
C THR A 30 -15.40 6.11 2.19
N PRO A 31 -16.51 6.54 1.56
CA PRO A 31 -17.72 5.72 1.46
C PRO A 31 -17.51 4.32 0.86
N SER A 32 -16.42 4.12 0.12
CA SER A 32 -16.09 2.85 -0.54
C SER A 32 -14.87 2.15 0.05
N ALA A 33 -14.16 2.73 1.00
CA ALA A 33 -12.90 2.16 1.50
C ALA A 33 -12.77 2.32 3.01
N HIS A 34 -12.54 1.21 3.72
CA HIS A 34 -12.37 1.18 5.17
C HIS A 34 -11.00 0.58 5.52
N THR A 35 -10.33 1.17 6.50
CA THR A 35 -9.15 0.58 7.16
C THR A 35 -9.62 -0.33 8.29
N LEU A 36 -9.13 -1.57 8.28
CA LEU A 36 -9.36 -2.58 9.29
C LEU A 36 -8.08 -2.75 10.11
N VAL A 37 -8.19 -2.58 11.42
CA VAL A 37 -7.10 -2.81 12.37
C VAL A 37 -7.26 -4.20 12.95
N LEU A 38 -6.34 -5.10 12.61
CA LEU A 38 -6.38 -6.49 13.04
C LEU A 38 -5.32 -6.70 14.12
N GLU A 39 -5.72 -7.21 15.27
CA GLU A 39 -4.81 -7.72 16.30
C GLU A 39 -4.47 -9.18 15.99
N VAL A 40 -3.18 -9.46 15.80
CA VAL A 40 -2.66 -10.74 15.32
C VAL A 40 -1.50 -11.16 16.25
N PRO A 41 -1.76 -11.97 17.29
CA PRO A 41 -0.83 -12.17 18.41
C PRO A 41 0.57 -12.65 18.02
N ASP A 42 0.65 -13.56 17.05
CA ASP A 42 1.92 -14.16 16.60
C ASP A 42 2.46 -13.48 15.32
N TRP A 43 2.08 -12.22 15.07
CA TRP A 43 2.54 -11.51 13.88
C TRP A 43 4.05 -11.24 13.91
N PRO A 44 4.83 -11.71 12.92
CA PRO A 44 6.28 -11.64 12.96
C PRO A 44 6.86 -10.27 12.56
N GLY A 45 6.01 -9.28 12.30
CA GLY A 45 6.41 -8.03 11.66
C GLY A 45 6.20 -8.04 10.14
N HIS A 46 6.33 -6.87 9.50
CA HIS A 46 6.28 -6.73 8.04
C HIS A 46 7.02 -5.46 7.59
N LEU A 47 7.28 -5.36 6.29
CA LEU A 47 7.92 -4.20 5.65
C LEU A 47 6.91 -3.39 4.82
N PRO A 48 7.11 -2.07 4.64
CA PRO A 48 6.19 -1.24 3.88
C PRO A 48 6.19 -1.64 2.40
N GLY A 49 4.99 -1.92 1.88
CA GLY A 49 4.76 -2.47 0.55
C GLY A 49 4.58 -4.00 0.50
N GLN A 50 4.60 -4.68 1.65
CA GLN A 50 4.11 -6.06 1.74
C GLN A 50 2.59 -6.13 1.84
N HIS A 51 2.05 -7.33 1.67
CA HIS A 51 0.63 -7.61 1.80
C HIS A 51 0.40 -8.84 2.67
N VAL A 52 -0.87 -9.06 3.04
CA VAL A 52 -1.35 -10.25 3.73
C VAL A 52 -2.49 -10.86 2.93
N ASP A 53 -2.68 -12.17 3.05
CA ASP A 53 -3.94 -12.78 2.65
C ASP A 53 -4.87 -12.82 3.85
N LEU A 54 -6.10 -12.38 3.64
CA LEU A 54 -7.21 -12.60 4.56
C LEU A 54 -8.09 -13.71 4.01
N ARG A 55 -8.38 -14.71 4.83
CA ARG A 55 -9.33 -15.78 4.51
C ARG A 55 -10.54 -15.70 5.42
N LEU A 56 -11.70 -15.68 4.77
CA LEU A 56 -13.01 -15.79 5.39
C LEU A 56 -13.53 -17.21 5.18
N THR A 57 -14.11 -17.78 6.22
CA THR A 57 -14.79 -19.08 6.19
C THR A 57 -16.25 -18.89 6.54
N ALA A 58 -17.16 -19.22 5.63
CA ALA A 58 -18.60 -19.16 5.84
C ALA A 58 -19.07 -20.34 6.72
N PRO A 59 -20.28 -20.27 7.32
CA PRO A 59 -20.81 -21.33 8.19
C PRO A 59 -20.96 -22.70 7.51
N ASP A 60 -21.13 -22.73 6.19
CA ASP A 60 -21.20 -23.95 5.37
C ASP A 60 -19.81 -24.50 5.00
N GLY A 61 -18.74 -23.85 5.45
CA GLY A 61 -17.34 -24.22 5.19
C GLY A 61 -16.76 -23.62 3.91
N TYR A 62 -17.52 -22.83 3.14
CA TYR A 62 -16.96 -22.13 1.98
C TYR A 62 -15.86 -21.16 2.39
N GLN A 63 -14.73 -21.16 1.67
CA GLN A 63 -13.59 -20.29 1.97
C GLN A 63 -13.25 -19.38 0.80
N ALA A 64 -13.13 -18.09 1.10
CA ALA A 64 -12.62 -17.09 0.16
C ALA A 64 -11.38 -16.43 0.76
N ALA A 65 -10.30 -16.35 -0.01
CA ALA A 65 -9.08 -15.64 0.38
C ALA A 65 -8.79 -14.49 -0.60
N ARG A 66 -8.36 -13.34 -0.08
CA ARG A 66 -7.96 -12.17 -0.87
C ARG A 66 -6.75 -11.49 -0.26
N SER A 67 -5.88 -10.96 -1.13
CA SER A 67 -4.67 -10.24 -0.72
C SER A 67 -4.98 -8.76 -0.48
N TYR A 68 -4.46 -8.22 0.62
CA TYR A 68 -4.55 -6.81 0.97
C TYR A 68 -3.20 -6.29 1.40
N SER A 69 -2.74 -5.19 0.79
CA SER A 69 -1.53 -4.50 1.23
C SER A 69 -1.67 -4.02 2.67
N VAL A 70 -0.58 -4.11 3.44
CA VAL A 70 -0.52 -3.47 4.75
C VAL A 70 -0.51 -1.95 4.56
N ALA A 71 -1.22 -1.22 5.41
CA ALA A 71 -1.43 0.21 5.30
C ALA A 71 -0.41 1.04 6.10
N GLY A 72 0.32 0.42 7.03
CA GLY A 72 1.20 1.12 7.96
C GLY A 72 2.08 0.15 8.75
N PRO A 73 2.94 0.67 9.64
CA PRO A 73 3.79 -0.17 10.48
C PRO A 73 2.96 -0.98 11.49
N VAL A 74 3.58 -2.02 12.03
CA VAL A 74 3.03 -2.75 13.18
C VAL A 74 2.99 -1.84 14.40
N VAL A 75 1.88 -1.87 15.14
CA VAL A 75 1.74 -1.17 16.41
C VAL A 75 1.41 -2.16 17.53
N ASP A 76 1.91 -1.91 18.74
CA ASP A 76 1.61 -2.76 19.87
C ASP A 76 0.16 -2.59 20.33
N GLY A 77 -0.51 -3.70 20.61
CA GLY A 77 -1.85 -3.77 21.17
C GLY A 77 -1.90 -4.60 22.45
N PRO A 78 -2.97 -4.48 23.26
CA PRO A 78 -3.11 -5.22 24.51
C PRO A 78 -3.12 -6.75 24.35
N GLY A 79 -3.64 -7.27 23.22
CA GLY A 79 -3.63 -8.70 22.92
C GLY A 79 -2.57 -9.12 21.90
N GLY A 80 -1.64 -8.23 21.56
CA GLY A 80 -0.53 -8.51 20.65
C GLY A 80 -0.36 -7.46 19.55
N PRO A 81 0.54 -7.72 18.58
CA PRO A 81 0.80 -6.81 17.47
C PRO A 81 -0.46 -6.55 16.64
N ARG A 82 -0.63 -5.30 16.19
CA ARG A 82 -1.71 -4.89 15.31
C ARG A 82 -1.17 -4.52 13.93
N ILE A 83 -1.90 -4.95 12.92
CA ILE A 83 -1.66 -4.60 11.53
C ILE A 83 -2.87 -3.85 10.96
N GLU A 84 -2.62 -2.97 10.01
CA GLU A 84 -3.68 -2.26 9.30
C GLU A 84 -3.73 -2.74 7.85
N VAL A 85 -4.93 -3.00 7.34
CA VAL A 85 -5.20 -3.23 5.92
C VAL A 85 -6.36 -2.35 5.51
N THR A 86 -6.35 -1.85 4.27
CA THR A 86 -7.45 -1.01 3.78
C THR A 86 -8.13 -1.68 2.61
N VAL A 87 -9.42 -1.92 2.79
CA VAL A 87 -10.27 -2.65 1.88
C VAL A 87 -11.10 -1.64 1.12
N GLN A 88 -11.03 -1.68 -0.21
CA GLN A 88 -11.96 -0.94 -1.07
C GLN A 88 -13.03 -1.89 -1.60
N ARG A 89 -14.28 -1.43 -1.57
CA ARG A 89 -15.45 -2.16 -2.07
C ARG A 89 -15.30 -2.40 -3.57
N VAL A 90 -15.42 -3.68 -3.94
CA VAL A 90 -15.69 -4.14 -5.30
C VAL A 90 -17.18 -4.50 -5.32
N PRO A 91 -18.03 -3.76 -6.06
CA PRO A 91 -19.48 -3.92 -6.01
C PRO A 91 -19.97 -5.36 -6.21
N ASP A 92 -19.36 -6.07 -7.16
CA ASP A 92 -19.71 -7.46 -7.51
C ASP A 92 -18.81 -8.50 -6.82
N GLY A 93 -17.98 -8.09 -5.86
CA GLY A 93 -17.07 -9.00 -5.16
C GLY A 93 -17.72 -9.65 -3.94
N GLU A 94 -17.34 -10.89 -3.62
CA GLU A 94 -17.87 -11.61 -2.45
C GLU A 94 -17.26 -11.14 -1.11
N VAL A 95 -15.95 -10.83 -1.09
CA VAL A 95 -15.19 -10.59 0.15
C VAL A 95 -15.29 -9.14 0.63
N SER A 96 -15.09 -8.18 -0.28
CA SER A 96 -14.97 -6.77 0.11
C SER A 96 -16.27 -6.15 0.66
N PRO A 97 -17.48 -6.47 0.16
CA PRO A 97 -18.72 -6.00 0.79
C PRO A 97 -18.90 -6.58 2.19
N TYR A 98 -18.59 -7.86 2.40
CA TYR A 98 -18.65 -8.46 3.74
C TYR A 98 -17.71 -7.76 4.72
N LEU A 99 -16.45 -7.53 4.33
CA LEU A 99 -15.46 -6.84 5.15
C LEU A 99 -15.84 -5.39 5.50
N ILE A 100 -16.62 -4.73 4.62
CA ILE A 100 -17.05 -3.34 4.79
C ILE A 100 -18.38 -3.22 5.55
N ASP A 101 -19.34 -4.08 5.27
CA ASP A 101 -20.72 -3.95 5.79
C ASP A 101 -20.97 -4.81 7.02
N VAL A 102 -20.37 -6.00 7.11
CA VAL A 102 -20.73 -7.03 8.10
C VAL A 102 -19.64 -7.22 9.16
N TYR A 103 -18.38 -7.33 8.76
CA TYR A 103 -17.25 -7.70 9.62
C TYR A 103 -16.95 -6.68 10.74
N GLY A 104 -17.30 -6.97 11.99
CA GLY A 104 -17.25 -6.03 13.11
C GLY A 104 -16.12 -6.29 14.13
N PRO A 105 -15.81 -5.32 15.00
CA PRO A 105 -14.85 -5.52 16.09
C PRO A 105 -15.18 -6.77 16.93
N GLY A 106 -14.16 -7.59 17.21
CA GLY A 106 -14.28 -8.89 17.86
C GLY A 106 -14.26 -10.08 16.89
N ASP A 107 -14.70 -9.87 15.64
CA ASP A 107 -14.82 -10.94 14.66
C ASP A 107 -13.45 -11.51 14.26
N PRO A 108 -13.31 -12.84 14.20
CA PRO A 108 -12.07 -13.49 13.79
C PRO A 108 -11.88 -13.43 12.27
N VAL A 109 -10.62 -13.38 11.84
CA VAL A 109 -10.22 -13.57 10.44
C VAL A 109 -8.93 -14.37 10.39
N GLU A 110 -8.80 -15.26 9.42
CA GLU A 110 -7.54 -15.96 9.21
C GLU A 110 -6.60 -15.08 8.37
N VAL A 111 -5.40 -14.86 8.87
CA VAL A 111 -4.38 -14.01 8.27
C VAL A 111 -3.17 -14.86 7.90
N ARG A 112 -2.64 -14.67 6.69
CA ARG A 112 -1.38 -15.25 6.25
C ARG A 112 -0.45 -14.17 5.73
N GLY A 113 0.78 -14.14 6.26
CA GLY A 113 1.81 -13.24 5.80
C GLY A 113 2.93 -13.02 6.83
N PRO A 114 3.78 -12.00 6.61
CA PRO A 114 3.73 -11.08 5.47
C PRO A 114 4.18 -11.73 4.16
N LEU A 115 3.50 -11.37 3.06
CA LEU A 115 3.78 -11.82 1.70
C LEU A 115 4.43 -10.70 0.89
N GLY A 116 4.98 -11.06 -0.28
CA GLY A 116 5.73 -10.13 -1.13
C GLY A 116 7.21 -9.99 -0.72
N GLY A 117 7.91 -9.11 -1.44
CA GLY A 117 9.36 -8.95 -1.32
C GLY A 117 9.95 -7.97 -2.35
N TRP A 118 9.30 -7.89 -3.52
CA TRP A 118 9.69 -7.02 -4.62
C TRP A 118 9.36 -5.54 -4.37
N PHE A 119 8.11 -5.26 -3.97
CA PHE A 119 7.56 -3.91 -3.85
C PHE A 119 7.84 -3.26 -2.48
N ILE A 120 9.06 -3.41 -1.95
CA ILE A 120 9.41 -2.93 -0.61
C ILE A 120 10.28 -1.67 -0.69
N TRP A 121 9.96 -0.70 0.16
CA TRP A 121 10.85 0.41 0.51
C TRP A 121 11.52 0.15 1.87
N ARG A 122 12.74 0.64 2.07
CA ARG A 122 13.46 0.49 3.32
C ARG A 122 13.97 1.84 3.81
N PRO A 123 13.95 2.11 5.13
CA PRO A 123 14.43 3.38 5.67
C PRO A 123 15.88 3.73 5.36
N GLU A 124 16.72 2.74 5.06
CA GLU A 124 18.14 2.92 4.71
C GLU A 124 18.33 3.41 3.25
N GLU A 125 17.30 3.36 2.41
CA GLU A 125 17.35 3.88 1.04
C GLU A 125 17.54 5.39 1.06
N THR A 126 18.51 5.92 0.31
CA THR A 126 18.84 7.35 0.30
C THR A 126 18.40 8.08 -0.97
N ALA A 127 18.05 7.35 -2.03
CA ALA A 127 17.61 7.93 -3.30
C ALA A 127 16.23 8.59 -3.15
N PRO A 128 15.94 9.69 -3.90
CA PRO A 128 14.59 10.24 -3.99
C PRO A 128 13.57 9.15 -4.35
N VAL A 129 12.35 9.26 -3.82
CA VAL A 129 11.31 8.27 -4.06
C VAL A 129 10.16 8.89 -4.84
N GLN A 130 9.71 8.18 -5.86
CA GLN A 130 8.50 8.51 -6.60
C GLN A 130 7.43 7.44 -6.34
N LEU A 131 6.24 7.87 -5.96
CA LEU A 131 5.10 7.01 -5.67
C LEU A 131 3.99 7.36 -6.66
N LEU A 132 3.47 6.38 -7.40
CA LEU A 132 2.35 6.56 -8.32
C LEU A 132 1.23 5.60 -7.95
N GLY A 133 0.14 6.17 -7.42
CA GLY A 133 -1.01 5.40 -6.93
C GLY A 133 -2.22 5.57 -7.83
N GLY A 134 -2.95 4.48 -8.11
CA GLY A 134 -4.27 4.50 -8.72
C GLY A 134 -5.31 3.91 -7.77
N GLY A 135 -6.30 4.70 -7.34
CA GLY A 135 -7.37 4.24 -6.43
C GLY A 135 -6.82 3.64 -5.12
N SER A 136 -7.20 2.41 -4.77
CA SER A 136 -6.67 1.69 -3.59
C SER A 136 -5.19 1.32 -3.68
N GLY A 137 -4.52 1.52 -4.82
CA GLY A 137 -3.06 1.37 -4.94
C GLY A 137 -2.25 2.33 -4.07
N ILE A 138 -2.91 3.33 -3.48
CA ILE A 138 -2.33 4.20 -2.45
C ILE A 138 -1.96 3.47 -1.16
N VAL A 139 -2.60 2.33 -0.83
CA VAL A 139 -2.41 1.63 0.46
C VAL A 139 -0.95 1.23 0.72
N PRO A 140 -0.27 0.47 -0.17
CA PRO A 140 1.14 0.14 0.06
C PRO A 140 2.06 1.38 0.01
N LEU A 141 1.70 2.41 -0.78
CA LEU A 141 2.45 3.65 -0.87
C LEU A 141 2.36 4.47 0.43
N MET A 142 1.20 4.44 1.10
CA MET A 142 1.01 5.04 2.41
C MET A 142 1.76 4.29 3.50
N ALA A 143 1.90 2.97 3.40
CA ALA A 143 2.79 2.23 4.30
C ALA A 143 4.23 2.74 4.17
N MET A 144 4.71 3.04 2.96
CA MET A 144 6.04 3.61 2.73
C MET A 144 6.17 5.03 3.30
N ILE A 145 5.16 5.89 3.08
CA ILE A 145 5.12 7.25 3.63
C ILE A 145 5.14 7.23 5.17
N ARG A 146 4.30 6.39 5.79
CA ARG A 146 4.23 6.23 7.24
C ARG A 146 5.53 5.65 7.81
N ALA A 147 6.15 4.67 7.14
CA ALA A 147 7.43 4.11 7.54
C ALA A 147 8.57 5.15 7.45
N ARG A 148 8.60 5.96 6.38
CA ARG A 148 9.54 7.07 6.22
C ARG A 148 9.44 8.05 7.38
N ARG A 149 8.20 8.45 7.73
CA ARG A 149 7.93 9.37 8.84
C ARG A 149 8.36 8.76 10.18
N ALA A 150 8.00 7.51 10.44
CA ALA A 150 8.36 6.80 11.67
C ALA A 150 9.89 6.67 11.85
N ALA A 151 10.62 6.46 10.76
CA ALA A 151 12.09 6.41 10.77
C ALA A 151 12.75 7.79 10.86
N GLY A 152 11.99 8.89 10.82
CA GLY A 152 12.53 10.25 10.77
C GLY A 152 13.32 10.56 9.48
N SER A 153 13.15 9.75 8.44
CA SER A 153 13.90 9.87 7.18
C SER A 153 13.57 11.18 6.47
N LYS A 154 14.61 11.82 5.91
CA LYS A 154 14.51 13.09 5.16
C LYS A 154 14.56 12.89 3.65
N VAL A 155 14.61 11.64 3.19
CA VAL A 155 14.57 11.29 1.76
C VAL A 155 13.32 11.93 1.14
N PRO A 156 13.44 12.66 0.03
CA PRO A 156 12.29 13.34 -0.53
C PRO A 156 11.40 12.34 -1.28
N PHE A 157 10.10 12.37 -0.97
CA PHE A 157 9.05 11.56 -1.58
C PHE A 157 8.15 12.46 -2.41
N ARG A 158 7.84 12.03 -3.64
CA ARG A 158 6.80 12.63 -4.48
C ARG A 158 5.71 11.61 -4.74
N LEU A 159 4.49 11.91 -4.33
CA LEU A 159 3.31 11.11 -4.61
C LEU A 159 2.50 11.77 -5.73
N LEU A 160 2.22 11.02 -6.79
CA LEU A 160 1.22 11.35 -7.80
C LEU A 160 0.04 10.38 -7.66
N TYR A 161 -1.10 10.87 -7.18
CA TYR A 161 -2.26 10.05 -6.86
C TYR A 161 -3.39 10.25 -7.87
N SER A 162 -3.63 9.23 -8.70
CA SER A 162 -4.74 9.20 -9.66
C SER A 162 -5.99 8.60 -9.02
N VAL A 163 -7.05 9.39 -8.98
CA VAL A 163 -8.29 9.09 -8.24
C VAL A 163 -9.50 9.55 -9.03
N ARG A 164 -10.69 9.04 -8.70
CA ARG A 164 -11.92 9.32 -9.45
C ARG A 164 -12.47 10.71 -9.17
N THR A 165 -12.72 10.97 -7.90
CA THR A 165 -13.31 12.19 -7.37
C THR A 165 -12.61 12.57 -6.06
N PRO A 166 -12.81 13.78 -5.51
CA PRO A 166 -12.34 14.14 -4.17
C PRO A 166 -12.82 13.18 -3.08
N GLY A 167 -14.05 12.66 -3.21
CA GLY A 167 -14.64 11.71 -2.25
C GLY A 167 -14.02 10.31 -2.28
N ASP A 168 -13.21 10.01 -3.30
CA ASP A 168 -12.49 8.74 -3.43
C ASP A 168 -11.05 8.81 -2.91
N VAL A 169 -10.61 9.95 -2.36
CA VAL A 169 -9.25 10.12 -1.82
C VAL A 169 -9.12 9.38 -0.48
N ILE A 170 -8.60 8.16 -0.52
CA ILE A 170 -8.29 7.37 0.68
C ILE A 170 -7.17 8.08 1.45
N TYR A 171 -7.29 8.16 2.78
CA TYR A 171 -6.38 8.89 3.67
C TYR A 171 -6.27 10.39 3.39
N GLY A 172 -7.31 11.00 2.82
CA GLY A 172 -7.29 12.41 2.41
C GLY A 172 -6.88 13.38 3.52
N ASP A 173 -7.32 13.17 4.76
CA ASP A 173 -6.91 13.99 5.92
C ASP A 173 -5.41 13.87 6.22
N GLU A 174 -4.87 12.65 6.15
CA GLU A 174 -3.45 12.41 6.38
C GLU A 174 -2.59 13.00 5.25
N LEU A 175 -3.03 12.89 4.00
CA LEU A 175 -2.33 13.43 2.83
C LEU A 175 -2.42 14.95 2.72
N ARG A 176 -3.43 15.59 3.32
CA ARG A 176 -3.56 17.05 3.42
C ARG A 176 -2.63 17.68 4.45
N ARG A 177 -1.96 16.90 5.30
CA ARG A 177 -0.99 17.42 6.27
C ARG A 177 0.03 18.30 5.56
N ARG A 178 0.30 19.48 6.12
CA ARG A 178 1.08 20.51 5.45
C ARG A 178 2.55 20.11 5.41
N VAL A 179 3.30 20.65 4.46
CA VAL A 179 4.77 20.50 4.35
C VAL A 179 5.50 20.77 5.67
N ARG A 180 4.94 21.62 6.54
CA ARG A 180 5.49 21.92 7.88
C ARG A 180 5.49 20.72 8.82
N ASP A 181 4.56 19.79 8.64
CA ASP A 181 4.38 18.62 9.50
C ASP A 181 5.10 17.38 8.94
N ASP A 182 5.44 17.39 7.63
CA ASP A 182 6.18 16.32 6.95
C ASP A 182 7.11 16.87 5.87
N PHE A 183 8.24 17.44 6.30
CA PHE A 183 9.25 17.97 5.39
C PHE A 183 9.76 16.86 4.45
N GLY A 184 9.54 17.07 3.15
CA GLY A 184 10.00 16.19 2.09
C GLY A 184 8.97 15.19 1.57
N LEU A 185 7.67 15.37 1.84
CA LEU A 185 6.60 14.73 1.08
C LEU A 185 5.87 15.78 0.21
N ASP A 186 5.96 15.65 -1.11
CA ASP A 186 5.13 16.42 -2.04
C ASP A 186 4.03 15.52 -2.58
N VAL A 187 2.78 16.01 -2.57
CA VAL A 187 1.61 15.27 -3.05
C VAL A 187 0.94 16.04 -4.18
N ALA A 188 0.73 15.35 -5.29
CA ALA A 188 -0.04 15.81 -6.44
C ALA A 188 -1.17 14.82 -6.72
N TYR A 189 -2.27 15.33 -7.29
CA TYR A 189 -3.45 14.53 -7.61
C TYR A 189 -3.78 14.63 -9.10
N VAL A 190 -4.34 13.56 -9.65
CA VAL A 190 -4.99 13.56 -10.97
C VAL A 190 -6.40 13.02 -10.80
N TYR A 191 -7.38 13.89 -10.94
CA TYR A 191 -8.79 13.52 -10.87
C TYR A 191 -9.29 13.08 -12.24
N THR A 192 -9.90 11.90 -12.30
CA THR A 192 -10.25 11.23 -13.57
C THR A 192 -11.72 11.36 -13.97
N ARG A 193 -12.60 11.80 -13.06
CA ARG A 193 -14.03 12.03 -13.36
C ARG A 193 -14.52 13.39 -12.88
N GLU A 194 -14.23 13.74 -11.63
CA GLU A 194 -14.64 15.01 -11.02
C GLU A 194 -13.48 15.57 -10.21
N ALA A 195 -13.22 16.87 -10.35
CA ALA A 195 -12.19 17.58 -9.61
C ALA A 195 -12.84 18.54 -8.58
N PRO A 196 -12.16 18.88 -7.47
CA PRO A 196 -12.72 19.79 -6.49
C PRO A 196 -12.85 21.21 -7.06
N GLU A 197 -13.69 22.04 -6.44
CA GLU A 197 -13.82 23.44 -6.81
C GLU A 197 -12.46 24.16 -6.77
N GLY A 198 -12.20 24.99 -7.79
CA GLY A 198 -10.93 25.72 -7.93
C GLY A 198 -9.75 24.86 -8.40
N TRP A 199 -9.97 23.59 -8.75
CA TRP A 199 -8.96 22.76 -9.39
C TRP A 199 -8.52 23.34 -10.73
N ARG A 200 -7.21 23.28 -11.01
CA ARG A 200 -6.65 23.78 -12.26
C ARG A 200 -6.65 22.67 -13.30
N GLY A 201 -7.40 22.86 -14.38
CA GLY A 201 -7.53 21.91 -15.47
C GLY A 201 -8.72 20.98 -15.32
N GLU A 202 -9.07 20.32 -16.41
CA GLU A 202 -10.21 19.41 -16.48
C GLU A 202 -9.86 18.02 -15.94
N PRO A 203 -10.84 17.25 -15.42
CA PRO A 203 -10.63 15.85 -15.10
C PRO A 203 -10.10 15.05 -16.31
N HIS A 204 -9.06 14.26 -16.11
CA HIS A 204 -8.42 13.47 -17.15
C HIS A 204 -7.72 12.24 -16.56
N ARG A 205 -7.36 11.30 -17.43
CA ARG A 205 -6.52 10.15 -17.03
C ARG A 205 -5.06 10.59 -17.03
N ILE A 206 -4.30 10.05 -16.08
CA ILE A 206 -2.86 10.31 -15.94
C ILE A 206 -2.13 10.15 -17.29
N GLY A 207 -1.29 11.12 -17.62
CA GLY A 207 -0.53 11.16 -18.85
C GLY A 207 0.92 11.62 -18.65
N LEU A 208 1.63 11.75 -19.76
CA LEU A 208 3.04 12.12 -19.80
C LEU A 208 3.31 13.45 -19.08
N ALA A 209 2.43 14.45 -19.29
CA ALA A 209 2.58 15.77 -18.69
C ALA A 209 2.52 15.71 -17.15
N ASP A 210 1.64 14.88 -16.58
CA ASP A 210 1.50 14.72 -15.13
C ASP A 210 2.75 14.07 -14.53
N VAL A 211 3.20 12.96 -15.13
CA VAL A 211 4.38 12.23 -14.65
C VAL A 211 5.64 13.10 -14.77
N ASN A 212 5.79 13.85 -15.86
CA ASN A 212 6.92 14.75 -16.05
C ASN A 212 6.89 15.96 -15.10
N THR A 213 5.72 16.55 -14.85
CA THR A 213 5.59 17.76 -14.02
C THR A 213 5.72 17.44 -12.53
N HIS A 214 5.12 16.34 -12.08
CA HIS A 214 5.04 15.98 -10.67
C HIS A 214 6.03 14.88 -10.26
N GLY A 215 6.75 14.30 -11.22
CA GLY A 215 7.76 13.27 -10.97
C GLY A 215 9.15 13.81 -10.70
N TRP A 216 10.10 12.89 -10.51
CA TRP A 216 11.51 13.22 -10.47
C TRP A 216 12.12 13.07 -11.87
N PRO A 217 13.09 13.92 -12.24
CA PRO A 217 13.91 13.68 -13.41
C PRO A 217 14.61 12.30 -13.36
N PRO A 218 14.75 11.59 -14.50
CA PRO A 218 15.31 10.24 -14.55
C PRO A 218 16.80 10.18 -14.17
N ASP A 219 17.54 11.26 -14.37
CA ASP A 219 18.96 11.42 -14.01
C ASP A 219 19.20 11.45 -12.49
N LEU A 220 18.17 11.74 -11.69
CA LEU A 220 18.23 11.56 -10.23
C LEU A 220 18.08 10.10 -9.79
N GLU A 221 17.84 9.17 -10.73
CA GLU A 221 17.60 7.75 -10.50
C GLU A 221 16.67 7.45 -9.29
N PRO A 222 15.45 8.04 -9.25
CA PRO A 222 14.54 7.82 -8.15
C PRO A 222 14.18 6.34 -8.00
N LEU A 223 13.90 5.89 -6.78
CA LEU A 223 13.20 4.63 -6.56
C LEU A 223 11.71 4.86 -6.82
N THR A 224 11.17 4.22 -7.85
CA THR A 224 9.80 4.45 -8.29
C THR A 224 8.91 3.27 -7.97
N TYR A 225 7.78 3.53 -7.32
CA TYR A 225 6.80 2.54 -6.90
C TYR A 225 5.44 2.87 -7.53
N VAL A 226 4.93 1.97 -8.37
CA VAL A 226 3.65 2.12 -9.07
C VAL A 226 2.69 1.05 -8.58
N CYS A 227 1.55 1.46 -8.02
CA CYS A 227 0.51 0.52 -7.58
C CYS A 227 -0.88 0.99 -7.99
N GLY A 228 -1.69 0.08 -8.52
CA GLY A 228 -3.01 0.38 -9.07
C GLY A 228 -3.64 -0.79 -9.82
N PRO A 229 -4.80 -0.54 -10.48
CA PRO A 229 -5.36 -1.48 -11.43
C PRO A 229 -4.39 -1.75 -12.58
N THR A 230 -4.45 -2.93 -13.20
CA THR A 230 -3.53 -3.35 -14.29
C THR A 230 -3.30 -2.28 -15.35
N GLY A 231 -4.37 -1.71 -15.93
CA GLY A 231 -4.24 -0.69 -16.98
C GLY A 231 -3.61 0.62 -16.52
N PHE A 232 -3.77 1.00 -15.24
CA PHE A 232 -3.04 2.14 -14.68
C PHE A 232 -1.54 1.84 -14.57
N VAL A 233 -1.19 0.68 -14.01
CA VAL A 233 0.21 0.29 -13.80
C VAL A 233 0.96 0.17 -15.12
N GLU A 234 0.34 -0.44 -16.13
CA GLU A 234 0.92 -0.56 -17.48
C GLU A 234 1.15 0.81 -18.10
N THR A 235 0.11 1.66 -18.14
CA THR A 235 0.21 3.03 -18.68
C THR A 235 1.34 3.82 -18.01
N VAL A 236 1.40 3.80 -16.68
CA VAL A 236 2.41 4.57 -15.93
C VAL A 236 3.81 3.99 -16.12
N ALA A 237 3.97 2.67 -16.13
CA ALA A 237 5.26 2.04 -16.38
C ALA A 237 5.81 2.40 -17.77
N ASP A 238 4.96 2.39 -18.79
CA ASP A 238 5.34 2.77 -20.15
C ASP A 238 5.74 4.25 -20.24
N LEU A 239 5.00 5.14 -19.56
CA LEU A 239 5.34 6.56 -19.46
C LEU A 239 6.71 6.78 -18.79
N LEU A 240 6.99 6.09 -17.69
CA LEU A 240 8.26 6.20 -16.98
C LEU A 240 9.44 5.72 -17.84
N VAL A 241 9.29 4.60 -18.54
CA VAL A 241 10.31 4.11 -19.47
C VAL A 241 10.50 5.07 -20.64
N GLY A 242 9.41 5.61 -21.21
CA GLY A 242 9.46 6.61 -22.26
C GLY A 242 10.14 7.92 -21.84
N LEU A 243 10.03 8.30 -20.56
CA LEU A 243 10.75 9.42 -19.95
C LEU A 243 12.22 9.11 -19.64
N GLY A 244 12.67 7.85 -19.79
CA GLY A 244 14.06 7.44 -19.58
C GLY A 244 14.38 6.90 -18.19
N HIS A 245 13.37 6.62 -17.35
CA HIS A 245 13.63 5.97 -16.06
C HIS A 245 14.13 4.53 -16.28
N PRO A 246 15.22 4.10 -15.61
CA PRO A 246 15.68 2.73 -15.70
C PRO A 246 14.63 1.75 -15.16
N SER A 247 14.23 0.75 -15.96
CA SER A 247 13.21 -0.23 -15.55
C SER A 247 13.52 -0.94 -14.23
N ARG A 248 14.80 -1.20 -13.92
CA ARG A 248 15.26 -1.76 -12.64
C ARG A 248 14.92 -0.91 -11.41
N ARG A 249 14.65 0.39 -11.59
CA ARG A 249 14.27 1.35 -10.55
C ARG A 249 12.74 1.51 -10.44
N VAL A 250 11.98 0.97 -11.39
CA VAL A 250 10.52 1.02 -11.42
C VAL A 250 9.96 -0.30 -10.91
N LYS A 251 9.47 -0.29 -9.68
CA LYS A 251 8.79 -1.42 -9.06
C LYS A 251 7.29 -1.24 -9.25
N THR A 252 6.62 -2.31 -9.66
CA THR A 252 5.17 -2.31 -9.90
C THR A 252 4.47 -3.37 -9.07
N GLU A 253 3.32 -3.03 -8.51
CA GLU A 253 2.37 -3.97 -7.91
C GLU A 253 0.98 -3.74 -8.51
N ARG A 254 0.25 -4.81 -8.84
CA ARG A 254 -1.05 -4.73 -9.50
C ARG A 254 -2.10 -5.41 -8.64
N PHE A 255 -3.30 -4.85 -8.64
CA PHE A 255 -4.50 -5.56 -8.22
C PHE A 255 -5.47 -5.64 -9.39
N GLY A 256 -6.14 -6.77 -9.53
CA GLY A 256 -7.17 -7.01 -10.54
C GLY A 256 -8.44 -7.55 -9.89
N PRO A 257 -9.55 -7.68 -10.64
CA PRO A 257 -10.73 -8.39 -10.16
C PRO A 257 -10.33 -9.82 -9.83
N THR A 258 -10.07 -10.06 -8.56
CA THR A 258 -9.82 -11.39 -8.03
C THR A 258 -11.18 -12.03 -7.82
N GLY A 259 -11.66 -12.76 -8.84
CA GLY A 259 -12.82 -13.66 -8.77
C GLY A 259 -14.15 -12.96 -8.53
#